data_AF-A0A1F8E9D4-F1
#
_entry.id   AF-A0A1F8E9D4-F1
#
_cell.length_a   1.000
_cell.length_b   1.000
_cell.length_c   1.000
_cell.angle_alpha   90.00
_cell.angle_beta   90.00
_cell.angle_gamma   90.00
#
_symmetry.space_group_name_H-M   'P 1'
#
loop_
_entity.id
_entity.type
_entity.pdbx_description
1 polymer ?
#
loop_
_entity_poly.entity_id
_entity_poly.type
_entity_poly.pdbx_seq_one_letter_code
_entity_poly.pdbx_strand_id
1 'polypeptide(L)'
;MAKIFFIMILIQAGAYLWFQARGGLVSHKAFIIINFLLMVGQFAQAAESYAKSAMASFSIASFFFVMTAIGTFRRYRASRLNL
;
A
#
# COMPACT_ATOMS: atom_id res chain seq x y z
N MET A 1 -2.28 -7.91 18.84
CA MET A 1 -2.16 -7.81 17.37
C MET A 1 -2.69 -9.12 16.81
N ALA A 2 -3.75 -9.10 16.00
CA ALA A 2 -4.20 -10.32 15.33
C ALA A 2 -3.03 -10.81 14.46
N LYS A 3 -2.62 -12.08 14.60
CA LYS A 3 -1.46 -12.64 13.89
C LYS A 3 -1.51 -12.38 12.37
N ILE A 4 -2.72 -12.26 11.83
CA ILE A 4 -2.99 -11.96 10.41
C ILE A 4 -2.59 -10.53 10.00
N PHE A 5 -2.81 -9.52 10.86
CA PHE A 5 -2.43 -8.12 10.56
C PHE A 5 -0.92 -7.95 10.52
N PHE A 6 -0.19 -8.69 11.35
CA PHE A 6 1.27 -8.69 11.32
C PHE A 6 1.80 -9.21 9.98
N ILE A 7 1.22 -10.30 9.45
CA ILE A 7 1.59 -10.85 8.14
C ILE A 7 1.30 -9.83 7.02
N MET A 8 0.15 -9.17 7.06
CA MET A 8 -0.22 -8.14 6.09
C MET A 8 0.76 -6.95 6.09
N ILE A 9 1.21 -6.52 7.27
CA ILE A 9 2.21 -5.46 7.41
C ILE A 9 3.59 -5.92 6.90
N LEU A 10 3.98 -7.18 7.14
CA LEU A 10 5.22 -7.73 6.57
C LEU A 10 5.20 -7.77 5.04
N ILE A 11 4.06 -8.10 4.44
CA ILE A 11 3.88 -8.06 2.98
C ILE A 11 4.07 -6.63 2.46
N GLN A 12 3.47 -5.63 3.12
CA GLN A 12 3.69 -4.22 2.77
C GLN A 12 5.17 -3.85 2.90
N ALA A 13 5.83 -4.23 4.00
CA ALA A 13 7.25 -3.92 4.21
C ALA A 13 8.14 -4.52 3.11
N GLY A 14 7.91 -5.78 2.75
CA GLY A 14 8.63 -6.44 1.66
C GLY A 14 8.38 -5.78 0.30
N ALA A 15 7.13 -5.45 -0.02
CA ALA A 15 6.78 -4.75 -1.25
C ALA A 15 7.41 -3.35 -1.32
N TYR A 16 7.43 -2.62 -0.20
CA TYR A 16 8.05 -1.30 -0.11
C TYR A 16 9.58 -1.37 -0.30
N LEU A 17 10.26 -2.28 0.38
CA LEU A 17 11.71 -2.47 0.24
C LEU A 17 12.10 -2.84 -1.18
N TRP A 18 11.35 -3.74 -1.81
CA TRP A 18 11.57 -4.11 -3.22
C TRP A 18 11.36 -2.92 -4.15
N PHE A 19 10.30 -2.13 -3.94
CA PHE A 19 10.02 -0.93 -4.74
C PHE A 19 11.13 0.12 -4.61
N GLN A 20 11.61 0.34 -3.38
CA GLN A 20 12.72 1.26 -3.10
C GLN A 20 14.04 0.78 -3.72
N ALA A 21 14.32 -0.52 -3.71
CA ALA A 21 15.50 -1.09 -4.37
C ALA A 21 15.51 -0.87 -5.89
N ARG A 22 14.35 -0.59 -6.50
CA ARG A 22 14.21 -0.24 -7.92
C ARG A 22 14.22 1.28 -8.18
N GLY A 23 14.38 2.11 -7.15
CA GLY A 23 14.35 3.57 -7.28
C GLY A 23 13.02 4.12 -7.82
N GLY A 24 11.92 3.37 -7.65
CA GLY A 24 10.61 3.72 -8.21
C GLY A 24 10.47 3.56 -9.73
N LEU A 25 11.51 3.11 -10.44
CA LEU A 25 11.49 2.86 -11.88
C LEU A 25 11.00 1.44 -12.17
N VAL A 26 9.68 1.26 -12.11
CA VAL A 26 9.03 -0.03 -12.37
C VAL A 26 7.99 0.09 -13.48
N SER A 27 7.78 -1.01 -14.21
CA SER A 27 6.74 -1.12 -15.22
C SER A 27 5.35 -0.88 -14.61
N HIS A 28 4.38 -0.46 -15.42
CA HIS A 28 3.01 -0.20 -14.95
C HIS A 28 2.41 -1.41 -14.21
N LYS A 29 2.62 -2.61 -14.75
CA LYS A 29 2.14 -3.87 -14.13
C LYS A 29 2.75 -4.07 -12.74
N ALA A 30 4.07 -3.94 -12.63
CA ALA A 30 4.76 -4.08 -11.34
C ALA A 30 4.33 -3.00 -10.34
N PHE A 31 4.18 -1.75 -10.79
CA PHE A 31 3.68 -0.65 -9.96
C PHE A 31 2.30 -0.97 -9.37
N ILE A 32 1.38 -1.47 -10.18
CA ILE A 32 0.01 -1.81 -9.74
C ILE A 32 0.05 -2.94 -8.72
N ILE A 33 0.78 -4.03 -9.01
CA ILE A 33 0.88 -5.19 -8.10
C ILE A 33 1.48 -4.76 -6.75
N ILE A 34 2.58 -4.01 -6.76
CA ILE A 34 3.22 -3.54 -5.53
C ILE A 34 2.28 -2.66 -4.73
N ASN A 35 1.59 -1.71 -5.35
CA ASN A 35 0.66 -0.86 -4.62
C ASN A 35 -0.53 -1.63 -4.04
N PHE A 36 -1.00 -2.70 -4.70
CA PHE A 36 -1.97 -3.61 -4.09
C PHE A 36 -1.42 -4.26 -2.81
N LEU A 37 -0.15 -4.71 -2.82
CA LEU A 37 0.50 -5.26 -1.63
C LEU A 37 0.70 -4.22 -0.52
N LEU A 38 0.99 -2.96 -0.88
CA LEU A 38 1.07 -1.86 0.08
C LEU A 38 -0.29 -1.57 0.72
N MET A 39 -1.37 -1.53 -0.07
CA MET A 39 -2.73 -1.29 0.41
C MET A 39 -3.20 -2.36 1.39
N VAL A 40 -2.79 -3.62 1.21
CA VAL A 40 -3.09 -4.72 2.15
C VAL A 40 -2.54 -4.41 3.56
N GLY A 41 -1.28 -4.01 3.67
CA GLY A 41 -0.70 -3.66 4.97
C GLY A 41 -1.27 -2.36 5.54
N GLN A 42 -1.54 -1.35 4.71
CA GLN A 42 -2.11 -0.07 5.14
C GLN A 42 -3.51 -0.28 5.72
N PHE A 43 -4.31 -1.17 5.11
CA PHE A 43 -5.60 -1.58 5.64
C PHE A 43 -5.47 -2.30 6.99
N ALA A 44 -4.53 -3.24 7.11
CA ALA A 44 -4.28 -3.93 8.39
C ALA A 44 -3.86 -2.96 9.50
N GLN A 45 -2.97 -2.02 9.18
CA GLN A 45 -2.52 -0.98 10.11
C GLN A 45 -3.67 -0.04 10.51
N ALA A 46 -4.52 0.37 9.57
CA ALA A 46 -5.71 1.18 9.86
C ALA A 46 -6.69 0.42 10.76
N ALA A 47 -7.05 -0.82 10.42
CA ALA A 47 -7.97 -1.64 11.20
C ALA A 47 -7.47 -1.87 12.64
N GLU A 48 -6.19 -2.19 12.80
CA GLU A 48 -5.61 -2.38 14.13
C GLU A 48 -5.56 -1.07 14.93
N SER A 49 -5.18 0.04 14.30
CA SER A 49 -5.11 1.35 14.95
C SER A 49 -6.48 1.83 15.41
N TYR A 50 -7.52 1.58 14.62
CA TYR A 50 -8.90 1.86 15.00
C TYR A 50 -9.33 1.02 16.22
N ALA A 51 -9.04 -0.29 16.20
CA ALA A 51 -9.36 -1.20 17.31
C ALA A 51 -8.62 -0.85 18.62
N LYS A 52 -7.46 -0.20 18.53
CA LYS A 52 -6.65 0.23 19.69
C LYS A 52 -6.83 1.72 20.06
N SER A 53 -7.79 2.41 19.45
CA SER A 53 -8.00 3.86 19.63
C SER A 53 -6.77 4.74 19.31
N ALA A 54 -5.84 4.24 18.48
CA ALA A 54 -4.64 4.96 18.06
C ALA A 54 -4.93 5.85 16.83
N MET A 55 -5.72 6.91 17.03
CA MET A 55 -6.29 7.73 15.95
C MET A 55 -5.24 8.39 15.04
N ALA A 56 -4.09 8.78 15.56
CA ALA A 56 -3.00 9.32 14.73
C ALA A 56 -2.49 8.29 13.71
N SER A 57 -2.26 7.05 14.14
CA SER A 57 -1.79 5.98 13.25
C SER A 57 -2.88 5.56 12.27
N PHE A 58 -4.15 5.54 12.72
CA PHE A 58 -5.29 5.29 11.85
C PHE A 58 -5.39 6.33 10.70
N SER A 59 -5.28 7.62 11.01
CA SER A 59 -5.35 8.69 10.02
C SER A 59 -4.22 8.59 9.00
N ILE A 60 -2.99 8.32 9.46
CA ILE A 60 -1.82 8.16 8.57
C ILE A 60 -1.99 6.94 7.66
N ALA A 61 -2.36 5.79 8.20
CA ALA A 61 -2.55 4.57 7.43
C ALA A 61 -3.67 4.74 6.37
N SER A 62 -4.78 5.38 6.76
CA SER A 62 -5.89 5.67 5.86
C SER A 62 -5.51 6.66 4.76
N PHE A 63 -4.76 7.71 5.08
CA PHE A 63 -4.23 8.66 4.09
C PHE A 63 -3.34 7.95 3.06
N PHE A 64 -2.38 7.14 3.52
CA PHE A 64 -1.51 6.40 2.62
C PHE A 64 -2.28 5.40 1.76
N PHE A 65 -3.28 4.71 2.32
CA PHE A 65 -4.17 3.84 1.56
C PHE A 65 -4.85 4.57 0.40
N VAL A 66 -5.47 5.72 0.68
CA VAL A 66 -6.17 6.52 -0.34
C VAL A 66 -5.19 7.01 -1.41
N MET A 67 -4.04 7.56 -1.01
CA MET A 67 -3.05 8.06 -1.98
C MET A 67 -2.46 6.94 -2.84
N THR A 68 -2.25 5.76 -2.25
CA THR A 68 -1.78 4.56 -2.96
C THR A 68 -2.83 4.09 -3.97
N ALA A 69 -4.12 4.09 -3.61
CA ALA A 69 -5.21 3.74 -4.50
C ALA A 69 -5.32 4.73 -5.68
N ILE A 70 -5.23 6.03 -5.43
CA ILE A 70 -5.23 7.07 -6.48
C ILE A 70 -4.05 6.89 -7.43
N GLY A 71 -2.84 6.68 -6.89
CA GLY A 71 -1.63 6.44 -7.69
C GLY A 71 -1.78 5.19 -8.58
N THR A 72 -2.30 4.11 -8.02
CA THR A 72 -2.58 2.86 -8.73
C THR A 72 -3.56 3.07 -9.87
N PHE A 73 -4.68 3.77 -9.61
CA PHE A 73 -5.68 4.06 -10.61
C PHE A 73 -5.13 4.92 -11.75
N ARG A 74 -4.37 5.99 -11.44
CA ARG A 74 -3.73 6.84 -12.44
C ARG A 74 -2.77 6.03 -13.32
N ARG A 75 -1.96 5.15 -12.72
CA ARG A 75 -1.00 4.30 -13.47
C ARG A 75 -1.70 3.24 -14.31
N TYR A 76 -2.80 2.67 -13.82
CA TYR A 76 -3.64 1.74 -14.58
C TYR A 76 -4.26 2.41 -15.80
N ARG A 77 -4.81 3.63 -15.63
CA ARG A 77 -5.33 4.41 -16.76
C ARG A 77 -4.25 4.73 -17.79
N ALA A 78 -3.06 5.15 -17.36
CA ALA A 78 -1.93 5.38 -18.28
C ALA A 78 -1.56 4.11 -19.07
N SER A 79 -1.46 2.97 -18.39
CA SER A 79 -1.15 1.68 -19.02
C SER A 79 -2.20 1.23 -20.04
N ARG A 80 -3.48 1.60 -19.87
CA ARG A 80 -4.54 1.29 -20.82
C ARG A 80 -4.54 2.23 -22.03
N LEU A 81 -4.04 3.45 -21.86
CA LEU A 81 -3.97 4.47 -22.89
C LEU A 81 -2.65 4.44 -23.70
N ASN A 82 -1.73 3.50 -23.40
CA ASN A 82 -0.38 3.44 -23.98
C ASN A 82 0.40 4.78 -23.86
N LEU A 83 0.14 5.52 -22.78
CA LEU A 83 0.89 6.70 -22.36
C LEU A 83 1.95 6.30 -21.32
#